data_AF-A0A2E5IP91-F1
#
_entry.id   AF-A0A2E5IP91-F1
#
_cell.length_a   1.000
_cell.length_b   1.000
_cell.length_c   1.000
_cell.angle_alpha   90.00
_cell.angle_beta   90.00
_cell.angle_gamma   90.00
#
_symmetry.space_group_name_H-M   'P 1'
#
loop_
_entity.id
_entity.type
_entity.pdbx_description
1 polymer ?
#
loop_
_entity_poly.entity_id
_entity_poly.type
_entity_poly.pdbx_seq_one_letter_code
_entity_poly.pdbx_strand_id
1 'polypeptide(L)'
;MNTKTNENNILNTIYSMIESENLSEEKINDILILLKSALQKNNTSLNISLIIKIYTTLTKSIPDTQKINNLLFINFHSLYIFIMLQEKNQKETIRIFLLLLENYLMNNIKHILKEQIELILFIIQEFIKKHNTLFFFQYGFLYLKLHDLVSSKKQYYHLKKELYITKELILEICPKTKEGNELKQFIITKTI
;
A
#
# COMPACT_ATOMS: atom_id res chain seq x y z
N MET A 1 30.13 -15.96 -8.30
CA MET A 1 28.80 -16.27 -7.73
C MET A 1 27.78 -15.30 -8.30
N ASN A 2 26.62 -15.79 -8.73
CA ASN A 2 25.62 -15.02 -9.44
C ASN A 2 24.87 -14.12 -8.43
N THR A 3 25.00 -12.79 -8.53
CA THR A 3 24.43 -11.81 -7.58
C THR A 3 22.92 -11.97 -7.37
N LYS A 4 22.21 -12.46 -8.40
CA LYS A 4 20.77 -12.77 -8.38
C LYS A 4 20.38 -13.84 -7.35
N THR A 5 21.22 -14.85 -7.16
CA THR A 5 20.96 -15.94 -6.20
C THR A 5 21.08 -15.43 -4.76
N ASN A 6 22.00 -14.50 -4.53
CA ASN A 6 22.23 -13.95 -3.18
C ASN A 6 21.08 -13.03 -2.72
N GLU A 7 20.52 -12.18 -3.59
CA GLU A 7 19.45 -11.26 -3.18
C GLU A 7 18.14 -11.99 -2.85
N ASN A 8 17.75 -13.00 -3.62
CA ASN A 8 16.57 -13.82 -3.28
C ASN A 8 16.80 -14.68 -2.03
N ASN A 9 18.04 -15.12 -1.78
CA ASN A 9 18.38 -15.79 -0.51
C ASN A 9 18.22 -14.85 0.68
N ILE A 10 18.62 -13.58 0.57
CA ILE A 10 18.40 -12.56 1.61
C ILE A 10 16.91 -12.39 1.88
N LEU A 11 16.08 -12.28 0.84
CA LEU A 11 14.63 -12.17 1.00
C LEU A 11 14.02 -13.39 1.69
N ASN A 12 14.46 -14.60 1.34
CA ASN A 12 14.00 -15.82 2.02
C ASN A 12 14.40 -15.84 3.49
N THR A 13 15.63 -15.41 3.82
CA THR A 13 16.08 -15.27 5.21
C THR A 13 15.19 -14.27 5.97
N ILE A 14 14.97 -13.08 5.41
CA ILE A 14 14.08 -12.07 6.01
C ILE A 14 12.69 -12.67 6.27
N TYR A 15 12.10 -13.35 5.28
CA TYR A 15 10.79 -13.96 5.42
C TYR A 15 10.76 -14.98 6.58
N SER A 16 11.74 -15.88 6.64
CA SER A 16 11.83 -16.87 7.72
C SER A 16 12.00 -16.24 9.11
N MET A 17 12.76 -15.14 9.22
CA MET A 17 12.95 -14.42 10.49
C MET A 17 11.63 -13.80 10.98
N ILE A 18 10.84 -13.22 10.07
CA ILE A 18 9.56 -12.61 10.42
C ILE A 18 8.53 -13.67 10.87
N GLU A 19 8.53 -14.86 10.26
CA GLU A 19 7.58 -15.93 10.63
C GLU A 19 7.92 -16.61 11.97
N SER A 20 9.20 -16.67 12.34
CA SER A 20 9.66 -17.50 13.46
C SER A 20 9.96 -16.73 14.76
N GLU A 21 10.13 -15.40 14.69
CA GLU A 21 10.56 -14.60 15.83
C GLU A 21 9.58 -13.47 16.17
N ASN A 22 9.45 -13.19 17.48
CA ASN A 22 9.00 -11.87 17.92
C ASN A 22 10.16 -10.87 17.65
N LEU A 23 10.04 -10.10 16.58
CA LEU A 23 11.07 -9.16 16.18
C LEU A 23 11.08 -7.92 17.07
N SER A 24 12.25 -7.56 17.60
CA SER A 24 12.48 -6.25 18.23
C SER A 24 12.32 -5.13 17.22
N GLU A 25 12.00 -3.91 17.69
CA GLU A 25 11.90 -2.72 16.83
C GLU A 25 13.17 -2.45 16.01
N GLU A 26 14.36 -2.66 16.57
CA GLU A 26 15.64 -2.51 15.85
C GLU A 26 15.74 -3.46 14.65
N LYS A 27 15.50 -4.76 14.86
CA LYS A 27 15.44 -5.74 13.76
C LYS A 27 14.42 -5.37 12.68
N ILE A 28 13.25 -4.84 13.06
CA ILE A 28 12.25 -4.38 12.09
C ILE A 28 12.78 -3.18 11.29
N ASN A 29 13.44 -2.22 11.94
CA ASN A 29 14.08 -1.10 11.26
C ASN A 29 15.10 -1.59 10.22
N ASP A 30 15.97 -2.52 10.61
CA ASP A 30 16.99 -3.08 9.71
C ASP A 30 16.36 -3.80 8.52
N ILE A 31 15.33 -4.62 8.76
CA ILE A 31 14.57 -5.29 7.69
C ILE A 31 13.98 -4.26 6.71
N LEU A 32 13.35 -3.20 7.22
CA LEU A 32 12.75 -2.16 6.37
C LEU A 32 13.80 -1.36 5.57
N ILE A 33 15.00 -1.16 6.11
CA ILE A 33 16.12 -0.53 5.40
C ILE A 33 16.64 -1.45 4.30
N LEU A 34 16.81 -2.74 4.60
CA LEU A 34 17.26 -3.75 3.63
C LEU A 34 16.27 -3.91 2.49
N LEU A 35 14.97 -3.99 2.78
CA LEU A 35 13.92 -4.09 1.77
C LEU A 35 13.88 -2.86 0.87
N LYS A 36 13.92 -1.65 1.44
CA LYS A 36 14.00 -0.42 0.64
C LYS A 36 15.21 -0.43 -0.30
N SER A 37 16.37 -0.81 0.22
CA SER A 37 17.62 -0.88 -0.56
C SER A 37 17.53 -1.90 -1.69
N ALA A 38 16.85 -3.04 -1.47
CA ALA A 38 16.59 -4.04 -2.49
C ALA A 38 15.65 -3.50 -3.59
N LEU A 39 14.58 -2.79 -3.22
CA LEU A 39 13.62 -2.21 -4.15
C LEU A 39 14.17 -1.06 -5.01
N GLN A 40 15.16 -0.32 -4.50
CA GLN A 40 15.77 0.82 -5.20
C GLN A 40 16.79 0.41 -6.27
N LYS A 41 17.36 -0.79 -6.16
CA LYS A 41 18.12 -1.37 -7.25
C LYS A 41 17.10 -1.65 -8.36
N ASN A 42 17.24 -1.04 -9.53
CA ASN A 42 16.36 -1.26 -10.71
C ASN A 42 16.45 -2.71 -11.27
N ASN A 43 16.69 -3.69 -10.41
CA ASN A 43 16.83 -5.09 -10.72
C ASN A 43 15.44 -5.75 -10.68
N THR A 44 14.79 -5.85 -11.84
CA THR A 44 13.50 -6.53 -12.00
C THR A 44 13.53 -8.04 -11.74
N SER A 45 14.69 -8.62 -11.38
CA SER A 45 14.83 -10.06 -11.12
C SER A 45 14.48 -10.50 -9.69
N LEU A 46 14.16 -9.56 -8.79
CA LEU A 46 13.70 -9.92 -7.44
C LEU A 46 12.30 -10.54 -7.49
N ASN A 47 12.09 -11.56 -6.65
CA ASN A 47 10.81 -12.23 -6.57
C ASN A 47 9.74 -11.34 -5.91
N ILE A 48 8.94 -10.65 -6.74
CA ILE A 48 7.86 -9.76 -6.27
C ILE A 48 6.84 -10.47 -5.35
N SER A 49 6.55 -11.75 -5.61
CA SER A 49 5.62 -12.52 -4.77
C SER A 49 6.17 -12.68 -3.35
N LEU A 50 7.47 -12.96 -3.23
CA LEU A 50 8.15 -13.05 -1.94
C LEU A 50 8.19 -11.70 -1.23
N ILE A 51 8.49 -10.61 -1.94
CA ILE A 51 8.49 -9.25 -1.39
C ILE A 51 7.12 -8.89 -0.81
N ILE A 52 6.04 -9.13 -1.56
CA ILE A 52 4.68 -8.84 -1.11
C ILE A 52 4.31 -9.68 0.11
N LYS A 53 4.71 -10.96 0.16
CA LYS A 53 4.53 -11.82 1.34
C LYS A 53 5.25 -11.27 2.57
N ILE A 54 6.49 -10.80 2.41
CA ILE A 54 7.26 -10.18 3.48
C ILE A 54 6.51 -8.98 4.06
N TYR A 55 6.08 -8.02 3.22
CA TYR A 55 5.34 -6.86 3.70
C TYR A 55 3.97 -7.23 4.31
N THR A 56 3.28 -8.22 3.75
CA THR A 56 2.00 -8.72 4.30
C THR A 56 2.18 -9.29 5.70
N THR A 57 3.32 -9.94 5.96
CA THR A 57 3.63 -10.51 7.27
C THR A 57 4.08 -9.41 8.24
N LEU A 58 4.96 -8.51 7.80
CA LEU A 58 5.41 -7.36 8.61
C LEU A 58 4.23 -6.52 9.09
N THR A 59 3.31 -6.13 8.20
CA THR A 59 2.15 -5.27 8.56
C THR A 59 1.24 -5.86 9.65
N LYS A 60 1.34 -7.16 9.94
CA LYS A 60 0.59 -7.83 11.02
C LYS A 60 1.35 -7.88 12.35
N SER A 61 2.67 -7.86 12.31
CA SER A 61 3.52 -8.13 13.48
C SER A 61 4.30 -6.92 13.99
N ILE A 62 4.34 -5.82 13.23
CA ILE A 62 5.08 -4.62 13.64
C ILE A 62 4.39 -3.87 14.79
N PRO A 63 5.17 -3.25 15.70
CA PRO A 63 4.62 -2.35 16.71
C PRO A 63 4.13 -1.06 16.04
N ASP A 64 2.98 -0.56 16.49
CA ASP A 64 2.40 0.69 16.00
C ASP A 64 3.11 1.90 16.63
N THR A 65 4.34 2.16 16.18
CA THR A 65 5.12 3.35 16.56
C THR A 65 5.27 4.29 15.38
N GLN A 66 5.36 5.60 15.66
CA GLN A 66 5.52 6.60 14.60
C GLN A 66 6.77 6.36 13.74
N LYS A 67 7.87 5.93 14.37
CA LYS A 67 9.14 5.65 13.69
C LYS A 67 8.98 4.51 12.68
N ILE A 68 8.40 3.39 13.11
CA ILE A 68 8.15 2.24 12.24
C ILE A 68 7.17 2.60 11.12
N ASN A 69 6.07 3.29 11.45
CA ASN A 69 5.11 3.72 10.44
C ASN A 69 5.77 4.59 9.37
N ASN A 70 6.58 5.59 9.75
CA ASN A 70 7.30 6.42 8.79
C ASN A 70 8.17 5.59 7.82
N LEU A 71 8.91 4.61 8.34
CA LEU A 71 9.74 3.73 7.51
C LEU A 71 8.90 2.81 6.63
N LEU A 72 7.76 2.34 7.12
CA LEU A 72 6.85 1.49 6.37
C LEU A 72 6.26 2.22 5.17
N PHE A 73 5.85 3.48 5.33
CA PHE A 73 5.31 4.29 4.24
C PHE A 73 6.35 4.61 3.16
N ILE A 74 7.60 4.86 3.56
CA ILE A 74 8.72 4.97 2.61
C ILE A 74 8.86 3.68 1.81
N ASN A 75 8.77 2.53 2.49
CA ASN A 75 8.81 1.23 1.86
C ASN A 75 7.61 0.97 0.93
N PHE A 76 6.39 1.35 1.32
CA PHE A 76 5.20 1.24 0.47
C PHE A 76 5.35 2.04 -0.83
N HIS A 77 5.91 3.25 -0.75
CA HIS A 77 6.19 4.02 -1.95
C HIS A 77 7.26 3.37 -2.84
N SER A 78 8.35 2.88 -2.24
CA SER A 78 9.37 2.12 -3.00
C SER A 78 8.80 0.86 -3.63
N LEU A 79 7.91 0.16 -2.93
CA LEU A 79 7.23 -1.04 -3.43
C LEU A 79 6.28 -0.70 -4.58
N TYR A 80 5.50 0.38 -4.46
CA TYR A 80 4.69 0.91 -5.55
C TYR A 80 5.53 1.13 -6.81
N ILE A 81 6.65 1.87 -6.71
CA ILE A 81 7.55 2.12 -7.85
C ILE A 81 8.03 0.79 -8.43
N PHE A 82 8.48 -0.13 -7.58
CA PHE A 82 8.99 -1.42 -8.02
C PHE A 82 7.93 -2.29 -8.73
N ILE A 83 6.68 -2.30 -8.24
CA ILE A 83 5.53 -2.96 -8.90
C ILE A 83 5.27 -2.34 -10.27
N MET A 84 5.38 -1.01 -10.38
CA MET A 84 5.16 -0.31 -11.64
C MET A 84 6.23 -0.61 -12.69
N LEU A 85 7.42 -1.04 -12.27
CA LEU A 85 8.52 -1.46 -13.15
C LEU A 85 8.40 -2.93 -13.63
N GLN A 86 7.48 -3.73 -13.06
CA GLN A 86 7.32 -5.13 -13.46
C GLN A 86 6.42 -5.27 -14.69
N GLU A 87 6.91 -5.98 -15.72
CA GLU A 87 6.16 -6.21 -16.96
C GLU A 87 5.18 -7.40 -16.89
N LYS A 88 5.39 -8.36 -15.98
CA LYS A 88 4.59 -9.60 -15.86
C LYS A 88 3.79 -9.64 -14.54
N ASN A 89 2.57 -10.19 -14.59
CA ASN A 89 1.69 -10.41 -13.42
C ASN A 89 1.39 -9.15 -12.58
N GLN A 90 1.44 -7.97 -13.19
CA GLN A 90 1.28 -6.70 -12.51
C GLN A 90 -0.10 -6.54 -11.87
N LYS A 91 -1.17 -7.02 -12.53
CA LYS A 91 -2.55 -6.92 -12.03
C LYS A 91 -2.74 -7.57 -10.66
N GLU A 92 -2.39 -8.84 -10.53
CA GLU A 92 -2.55 -9.57 -9.26
C GLU A 92 -1.67 -8.99 -8.16
N THR A 93 -0.46 -8.54 -8.52
CA THR A 93 0.46 -7.87 -7.59
C THR A 93 -0.13 -6.56 -7.05
N ILE A 94 -0.69 -5.72 -7.94
CA ILE A 94 -1.37 -4.47 -7.55
C ILE A 94 -2.53 -4.78 -6.61
N ARG A 95 -3.37 -5.77 -6.96
CA ARG A 95 -4.50 -6.18 -6.13
C ARG A 95 -4.06 -6.52 -4.70
N ILE A 96 -3.03 -7.37 -4.55
CA ILE A 96 -2.52 -7.77 -3.25
C ILE A 96 -1.91 -6.58 -2.50
N PHE A 97 -1.19 -5.70 -3.21
CA PHE A 97 -0.62 -4.50 -2.61
C PHE A 97 -1.70 -3.53 -2.07
N LEU A 98 -2.79 -3.31 -2.80
CA LEU A 98 -3.92 -2.51 -2.33
C LEU A 98 -4.56 -3.11 -1.07
N LEU A 99 -4.75 -4.44 -1.04
CA LEU A 99 -5.27 -5.14 0.14
C LEU A 99 -4.32 -5.03 1.34
N LEU A 100 -3.01 -5.03 1.09
CA LEU A 100 -2.00 -4.83 2.12
C LEU A 100 -2.07 -3.42 2.72
N LEU A 101 -2.22 -2.38 1.88
CA LEU A 101 -2.43 -1.02 2.37
C LEU A 101 -3.71 -0.91 3.20
N GLU A 102 -4.80 -1.54 2.73
CA GLU A 102 -6.08 -1.57 3.44
C GLU A 102 -5.96 -2.21 4.82
N ASN A 103 -5.33 -3.38 4.90
CA ASN A 103 -5.10 -4.11 6.16
C ASN A 103 -4.21 -3.31 7.11
N TYR A 104 -3.14 -2.71 6.60
CA TYR A 104 -2.26 -1.87 7.41
C TYR A 104 -3.01 -0.67 8.01
N LEU A 105 -3.81 0.03 7.21
CA LEU A 105 -4.62 1.16 7.67
C LEU A 105 -5.59 0.74 8.77
N MET A 106 -6.24 -0.43 8.65
CA MET A 106 -7.16 -0.92 9.69
C MET A 106 -6.48 -1.11 11.05
N ASN A 107 -5.23 -1.55 11.06
CA ASN A 107 -4.53 -1.91 12.29
C ASN A 107 -3.80 -0.73 12.95
N ASN A 108 -3.45 0.32 12.19
CA ASN A 108 -2.54 1.39 12.65
C ASN A 108 -3.17 2.80 12.57
N ILE A 109 -4.50 2.90 12.64
CA ILE A 109 -5.29 4.15 12.49
C ILE A 109 -4.73 5.31 13.33
N LYS A 110 -4.28 5.04 14.56
CA LYS A 110 -3.92 6.07 15.55
C LYS A 110 -2.71 6.90 15.12
N HIS A 111 -1.67 6.26 14.59
CA HIS A 111 -0.36 6.89 14.33
C HIS A 111 -0.12 7.27 12.86
N ILE A 112 -1.16 7.27 12.04
CA ILE A 112 -1.04 7.72 10.64
C ILE A 112 -1.05 9.26 10.55
N LEU A 113 -0.02 9.81 9.92
CA LEU A 113 0.15 11.24 9.65
C LEU A 113 -0.59 11.69 8.38
N LYS A 114 -0.74 13.00 8.22
CA LYS A 114 -1.40 13.59 7.05
C LYS A 114 -0.63 13.26 5.76
N GLU A 115 0.69 13.41 5.77
CA GLU A 115 1.58 13.19 4.62
C GLU A 115 1.55 11.73 4.16
N GLN A 116 1.32 10.81 5.10
CA GLN A 116 1.15 9.39 4.84
C GLN A 116 -0.18 9.10 4.14
N ILE A 117 -1.26 9.78 4.53
CA ILE A 117 -2.55 9.71 3.84
C ILE A 117 -2.43 10.27 2.42
N GLU A 118 -1.77 11.42 2.26
CA GLU A 118 -1.51 12.06 0.97
C GLU A 118 -0.76 11.11 0.02
N LEU A 119 0.27 10.43 0.54
CA LEU A 119 1.02 9.44 -0.22
C LEU A 119 0.17 8.25 -0.68
N ILE A 120 -0.73 7.72 0.18
CA ILE A 120 -1.63 6.64 -0.25
C ILE A 120 -2.61 7.14 -1.30
N LEU A 121 -3.20 8.34 -1.11
CA LEU A 121 -4.10 8.92 -2.11
C LEU A 121 -3.38 9.06 -3.46
N PHE A 122 -2.14 9.55 -3.47
CA PHE A 122 -1.31 9.62 -4.68
C PHE A 122 -1.13 8.24 -5.33
N ILE A 123 -0.75 7.21 -4.56
CA ILE A 123 -0.58 5.84 -5.06
C ILE A 123 -1.87 5.30 -5.71
N ILE A 124 -3.03 5.52 -5.07
CA ILE A 124 -4.33 5.11 -5.62
C ILE A 124 -4.60 5.81 -6.95
N GLN A 125 -4.42 7.13 -7.01
CA GLN A 125 -4.65 7.92 -8.21
C GLN A 125 -3.77 7.43 -9.38
N GLU A 126 -2.49 7.15 -9.13
CA GLU A 126 -1.58 6.64 -10.15
C GLU A 126 -1.96 5.24 -10.64
N PHE A 127 -2.39 4.34 -9.75
CA PHE A 127 -2.90 3.04 -10.16
C PHE A 127 -4.18 3.14 -10.98
N ILE A 128 -5.11 4.03 -10.62
CA ILE A 128 -6.31 4.27 -11.41
C ILE A 128 -5.90 4.70 -12.82
N LYS A 129 -5.14 5.79 -12.97
CA LYS A 129 -4.74 6.33 -14.28
C LYS A 129 -4.08 5.31 -15.21
N LYS A 130 -3.29 4.36 -14.66
CA LYS A 130 -2.60 3.32 -15.43
C LYS A 130 -3.43 2.05 -15.65
N HIS A 131 -4.34 1.72 -14.74
CA HIS A 131 -5.08 0.45 -14.71
C HIS A 131 -6.58 0.65 -14.46
N ASN A 132 -7.17 1.59 -15.21
CA ASN A 132 -8.48 2.21 -14.99
C ASN A 132 -9.59 1.30 -14.42
N THR A 133 -9.78 0.06 -14.88
CA THR A 133 -11.02 -0.68 -14.55
C THR A 133 -10.86 -1.92 -13.66
N LEU A 134 -9.65 -2.36 -13.31
CA LEU A 134 -9.47 -3.72 -12.77
C LEU A 134 -9.79 -3.86 -11.27
N PHE A 135 -9.72 -2.78 -10.51
CA PHE A 135 -9.76 -2.83 -9.04
C PHE A 135 -10.64 -1.74 -8.42
N PHE A 136 -11.72 -1.35 -9.12
CA PHE A 136 -12.58 -0.23 -8.70
C PHE A 136 -13.13 -0.40 -7.27
N PHE A 137 -13.44 -1.64 -6.84
CA PHE A 137 -13.81 -1.92 -5.45
C PHE A 137 -12.69 -1.66 -4.45
N GLN A 138 -11.48 -2.16 -4.71
CA GLN A 138 -10.33 -1.95 -3.82
C GLN A 138 -9.99 -0.46 -3.72
N TYR A 139 -10.03 0.27 -4.84
CA TYR A 139 -9.82 1.72 -4.82
C TYR A 139 -10.90 2.43 -3.99
N GLY A 140 -12.18 2.08 -4.19
CA GLY A 140 -13.30 2.64 -3.46
C GLY A 140 -13.24 2.40 -1.95
N PHE A 141 -13.00 1.15 -1.53
CA PHE A 141 -12.91 0.83 -0.10
C PHE A 141 -11.71 1.47 0.58
N LEU A 142 -10.55 1.48 -0.08
CA LEU A 142 -9.37 2.14 0.45
C LEU A 142 -9.59 3.66 0.58
N TYR A 143 -10.19 4.29 -0.44
CA TYR A 143 -10.58 5.69 -0.39
C TYR A 143 -11.51 6.00 0.80
N LEU A 144 -12.55 5.19 1.01
CA LEU A 144 -13.51 5.42 2.09
C LEU A 144 -12.86 5.31 3.48
N LYS A 145 -11.92 4.39 3.67
CA LYS A 145 -11.15 4.31 4.92
C LYS A 145 -10.28 5.54 5.15
N LEU A 146 -9.63 6.05 4.11
CA LEU A 146 -8.85 7.28 4.20
C LEU A 146 -9.76 8.48 4.48
N HIS A 147 -10.93 8.55 3.86
CA HIS A 147 -11.91 9.60 4.13
C HIS A 147 -12.37 9.57 5.60
N ASP A 148 -12.75 8.40 6.12
CA ASP A 148 -13.17 8.21 7.51
C ASP A 148 -12.01 8.60 8.47
N LEU A 149 -10.78 8.20 8.17
CA LEU A 149 -9.57 8.54 8.93
C LEU A 149 -9.36 10.06 8.98
N VAL A 150 -9.33 10.73 7.82
CA VAL A 150 -9.10 12.18 7.71
C VAL A 150 -10.20 12.97 8.43
N SER A 151 -11.44 12.53 8.29
CA SER A 151 -12.60 13.15 8.94
C SER A 151 -12.50 13.05 10.45
N SER A 152 -12.16 11.86 10.97
CA SER A 152 -12.00 11.62 12.41
C SER A 152 -10.89 12.48 13.04
N LYS A 153 -9.81 12.73 12.29
CA LYS A 153 -8.66 13.55 12.74
C LYS A 153 -8.85 15.05 12.52
N LYS A 154 -10.01 15.50 12.03
CA LYS A 154 -10.28 16.90 11.63
C LYS A 154 -9.25 17.45 10.62
N GLN A 155 -8.62 16.57 9.85
CA GLN A 155 -7.61 16.92 8.85
C GLN A 155 -8.22 17.17 7.45
N TYR A 156 -9.55 17.06 7.34
CA TYR A 156 -10.27 17.15 6.07
C TYR A 156 -9.88 18.35 5.22
N TYR A 157 -9.82 19.54 5.80
CA TYR A 157 -9.47 20.75 5.06
C TYR A 157 -8.09 20.69 4.41
N HIS A 158 -7.13 20.00 5.04
CA HIS A 158 -5.77 19.90 4.53
C HIS A 158 -5.60 18.89 3.38
N LEU A 159 -6.57 17.99 3.20
CA LEU A 159 -6.54 16.92 2.20
C LEU A 159 -7.77 16.93 1.28
N LYS A 160 -8.60 17.98 1.37
CA LYS A 160 -9.88 18.08 0.66
C LYS A 160 -9.69 17.93 -0.84
N LYS A 161 -8.64 18.55 -1.38
CA LYS A 161 -8.32 18.52 -2.81
C LYS A 161 -7.97 17.10 -3.25
N GLU A 162 -7.07 16.44 -2.54
CA GLU A 162 -6.59 15.09 -2.86
C GLU A 162 -7.71 14.07 -2.72
N LEU A 163 -8.54 14.18 -1.67
CA LEU A 163 -9.74 13.35 -1.49
C LEU A 163 -10.75 13.55 -2.62
N TYR A 164 -10.98 14.79 -3.05
CA TYR A 164 -11.89 15.09 -4.14
C TYR A 164 -11.38 14.50 -5.47
N ILE A 165 -10.11 14.71 -5.80
CA ILE A 165 -9.50 14.16 -7.02
C ILE A 165 -9.59 12.63 -7.04
N THR A 166 -9.24 11.97 -5.92
CA THR A 166 -9.34 10.51 -5.82
C THR A 166 -10.78 10.02 -5.97
N LYS A 167 -11.75 10.72 -5.36
CA LYS A 167 -13.17 10.40 -5.48
C LYS A 167 -13.62 10.42 -6.94
N GLU A 168 -13.36 11.52 -7.65
CA GLU A 168 -13.77 11.67 -9.04
C GLU A 168 -13.17 10.58 -9.92
N LEU A 169 -11.87 10.31 -9.78
CA LEU A 169 -11.21 9.22 -10.51
C LEU A 169 -11.87 7.85 -10.28
N ILE A 170 -12.27 7.53 -9.04
CA ILE A 170 -12.96 6.27 -8.73
C ILE A 170 -14.36 6.24 -9.36
N LEU A 171 -15.12 7.34 -9.28
CA LEU A 171 -16.47 7.43 -9.83
C LEU A 171 -16.47 7.30 -11.37
N GLU A 172 -15.45 7.85 -12.04
CA GLU A 172 -15.26 7.76 -13.49
C GLU A 172 -15.05 6.31 -13.96
N ILE A 173 -14.26 5.53 -13.22
CA ILE A 173 -13.94 4.16 -13.61
C ILE A 173 -14.98 3.11 -13.20
N CYS A 174 -15.86 3.43 -12.25
CA CYS A 174 -16.85 2.48 -11.76
C CYS A 174 -17.83 2.07 -12.90
N PRO A 175 -17.95 0.76 -13.19
CA PRO A 175 -18.72 0.28 -14.33
C PRO A 175 -20.23 0.47 -14.10
N LYS A 176 -21.00 0.50 -15.19
CA LYS A 176 -22.48 0.56 -15.16
C LYS A 176 -23.11 -0.80 -14.83
N THR A 177 -22.62 -1.48 -13.80
CA THR A 177 -23.23 -2.71 -13.24
C THR A 177 -23.98 -2.38 -11.95
N LYS A 178 -24.76 -3.33 -11.42
CA LYS A 178 -25.44 -3.17 -10.13
C LYS A 178 -24.43 -2.82 -9.03
N GLU A 179 -23.38 -3.61 -8.93
CA GLU A 179 -22.37 -3.49 -7.88
C GLU A 179 -21.51 -2.22 -8.07
N GLY A 180 -21.21 -1.83 -9.32
CA GLY A 180 -20.55 -0.56 -9.62
C GLY A 180 -21.39 0.65 -9.20
N ASN A 181 -22.71 0.60 -9.43
CA ASN A 181 -23.63 1.65 -8.98
C ASN A 181 -23.79 1.68 -7.45
N GLU A 182 -23.81 0.53 -6.79
CA GLU A 182 -23.82 0.42 -5.32
C GLU A 182 -22.59 1.10 -4.71
N LEU A 183 -21.39 0.83 -5.26
CA LEU A 183 -20.17 1.50 -4.80
C LEU A 183 -20.22 3.02 -5.00
N LYS A 184 -20.68 3.49 -6.18
CA LYS A 184 -20.85 4.94 -6.44
C LYS A 184 -21.76 5.59 -5.39
N GLN A 185 -22.92 5.00 -5.14
CA GLN A 185 -23.87 5.52 -4.16
C GLN A 185 -23.29 5.53 -2.74
N PHE A 186 -22.59 4.47 -2.37
CA PHE A 186 -21.93 4.38 -1.07
C PHE A 186 -20.86 5.47 -0.90
N ILE A 187 -20.02 5.68 -1.91
CA ILE A 187 -19.00 6.74 -1.92
C ILE A 187 -19.63 8.11 -1.80
N ILE A 188 -20.65 8.41 -2.60
CA ILE A 188 -21.33 9.70 -2.58
C ILE A 188 -21.92 9.95 -1.19
N THR A 189 -22.70 9.00 -0.67
CA THR A 189 -23.41 9.15 0.61
C THR A 189 -22.47 9.39 1.79
N LYS A 190 -21.32 8.71 1.82
CA LYS A 190 -20.35 8.81 2.93
C LYS A 190 -19.46 10.06 2.89
N THR A 191 -19.46 10.81 1.78
CA THR A 191 -18.49 11.89 1.53
C THR A 191 -19.13 13.23 1.18
N ILE A 192 -20.42 13.38 1.51
CA ILE A 192 -21.14 14.66 1.58
C ILE A 192 -20.72 15.38 2.86
#